data_AF-A0A7C1VK27-F1
#
_entry.id   AF-A0A7C1VK27-F1
#
_cell.length_a   1.000
_cell.length_b   1.000
_cell.length_c   1.000
_cell.angle_alpha   90.00
_cell.angle_beta   90.00
_cell.angle_gamma   90.00
#
_symmetry.space_group_name_H-M   'P 1'
#
loop_
_entity.id
_entity.type
_entity.pdbx_description
1 polymer ?
#
loop_
_entity_poly.entity_id
_entity_poly.type
_entity_poly.pdbx_seq_one_letter_code
_entity_poly.pdbx_strand_id
1 'polypeptide(L)'
;EGNELDEIFSSGEENVLGIATMGKALFLLKKIGMEIVEEYEKDLTRRTIKRLNEIKDVELFGVIDLNSSKFNNRGSIISFSLKKVPHNLAAKELAEFGGIGIRNGCFCAHILIQQILNIQKIRSLGAQMTSIIIPEKTRMLLPGLLRVSFGIENDETDVETLLQTIETIMKKPRSQINKLLAYTYNGTLFVPKTKTEEKMKGFVNLISRKVYSNK
;
A
#
# COMPACT_ATOMS: atom_id res chain seq x y z
N GLU A 1 4.00 -17.03 41.12
CA GLU A 1 4.08 -16.39 39.79
C GLU A 1 5.31 -16.96 39.11
N GLY A 2 5.11 -17.75 38.05
CA GLY A 2 6.22 -18.28 37.25
C GLY A 2 6.95 -17.11 36.61
N ASN A 3 8.28 -17.16 36.63
CA ASN A 3 9.13 -16.09 36.13
C ASN A 3 8.94 -16.02 34.61
N GLU A 4 8.33 -14.96 34.10
CA GLU A 4 8.05 -14.73 32.66
C GLU A 4 9.28 -14.97 31.78
N LEU A 5 10.47 -14.70 32.33
CA LEU A 5 11.75 -14.98 31.69
C LEU A 5 11.99 -16.47 31.44
N ASP A 6 11.60 -17.35 32.35
CA ASP A 6 11.76 -18.81 32.20
C ASP A 6 10.80 -19.36 31.12
N GLU A 7 9.63 -18.76 30.96
CA GLU A 7 8.68 -19.09 29.87
C GLU A 7 9.18 -18.61 28.50
N ILE A 8 9.84 -17.43 28.45
CA ILE A 8 10.48 -16.92 27.23
C ILE A 8 11.64 -17.83 26.81
N PHE A 9 12.53 -18.20 27.74
CA PHE A 9 13.67 -19.07 27.42
C PHE A 9 13.26 -20.51 27.05
N SER A 10 12.09 -20.97 27.47
CA SER A 10 11.57 -22.30 27.11
C SER A 10 10.77 -22.33 25.80
N SER A 11 10.49 -21.18 25.18
CA SER A 11 9.66 -21.07 23.96
C SER A 11 10.41 -21.31 22.64
N GLY A 12 11.70 -21.66 22.69
CA GLY A 12 12.52 -22.01 21.54
C GLY A 12 13.80 -21.16 21.43
N GLU A 13 14.59 -21.39 20.38
CA GLU A 13 15.79 -20.57 20.13
C GLU A 13 15.39 -19.16 19.69
N GLU A 14 16.02 -18.16 20.30
CA GLU A 14 15.85 -16.77 19.92
C GLU A 14 16.38 -16.52 18.50
N ASN A 15 15.75 -15.59 17.77
CA ASN A 15 16.31 -15.05 16.54
C ASN A 15 17.44 -14.07 16.88
N VAL A 16 18.57 -14.58 17.37
CA VAL A 16 19.72 -13.80 17.85
C VAL A 16 20.20 -12.82 16.78
N LEU A 17 20.28 -13.25 15.51
CA LEU A 17 20.67 -12.39 14.40
C LEU A 17 19.65 -11.25 14.17
N GLY A 18 18.35 -11.56 14.21
CA GLY A 18 17.28 -10.57 14.10
C GLY A 18 17.33 -9.53 15.22
N ILE A 19 17.56 -9.97 16.45
CA ILE A 19 17.68 -9.09 17.62
C ILE A 19 18.91 -8.19 17.48
N ALA A 20 20.07 -8.74 17.13
CA ALA A 20 21.31 -7.98 16.96
C ALA A 20 21.20 -6.95 15.82
N THR A 21 20.60 -7.33 14.68
CA THR A 21 20.37 -6.42 13.55
C THR A 21 19.37 -5.32 13.86
N MET A 22 18.27 -5.63 14.58
CA MET A 22 17.31 -4.64 15.07
C MET A 22 17.98 -3.65 16.04
N GLY A 23 18.78 -4.15 16.99
CA GLY A 23 19.55 -3.29 17.90
C GLY A 23 20.49 -2.34 17.17
N LYS A 24 21.18 -2.82 16.12
CA LYS A 24 22.02 -1.98 15.27
C LYS A 24 21.22 -0.93 14.49
N ALA A 25 20.06 -1.30 13.94
CA ALA A 25 19.19 -0.37 13.22
C ALA A 25 18.69 0.76 14.15
N LEU A 26 18.23 0.43 15.35
CA LEU A 26 17.80 1.40 16.36
C LEU A 26 18.94 2.36 16.76
N PHE A 27 20.15 1.82 16.93
CA PHE A 27 21.33 2.63 17.23
C PHE A 27 21.65 3.63 16.11
N LEU A 28 21.53 3.22 14.84
CA LEU A 28 21.75 4.10 13.69
C LEU A 28 20.67 5.18 13.59
N LEU A 29 19.39 4.81 13.73
CA LEU A 29 18.27 5.76 13.75
C LEU A 29 18.42 6.79 14.87
N LYS A 30 18.82 6.36 16.07
CA LYS A 30 19.08 7.27 17.20
C LYS A 30 20.25 8.21 16.94
N LYS A 31 21.28 7.76 16.21
CA LYS A 31 22.41 8.62 15.81
C LYS A 31 22.01 9.66 14.76
N ILE A 32 21.11 9.30 13.84
CA ILE A 32 20.56 10.24 12.86
C ILE A 32 19.64 11.26 13.57
N GLY A 33 18.85 10.81 14.54
CA GLY A 33 17.84 11.61 15.25
C GLY A 33 16.45 11.31 14.68
N MET A 34 15.53 10.87 15.54
CA MET A 34 14.18 10.49 15.11
C MET A 34 13.34 11.69 14.68
N GLU A 35 13.64 12.86 15.25
CA GLU A 35 12.99 14.13 14.93
C GLU A 35 13.34 14.57 13.51
N ILE A 36 14.60 14.37 13.09
CA ILE A 36 15.07 14.66 11.73
C ILE A 36 14.38 13.73 10.72
N VAL A 37 14.26 12.44 11.07
CA VAL A 37 13.54 11.46 10.24
C VAL A 37 12.07 11.85 10.11
N GLU A 38 11.39 12.17 11.21
CA GLU A 38 9.98 12.56 11.19
C GLU A 38 9.76 13.83 10.36
N GLU A 39 10.58 14.86 10.53
CA GLU A 39 10.46 16.12 9.79
C GLU A 39 10.64 15.90 8.29
N TYR A 40 11.63 15.11 7.90
CA TYR A 40 11.90 14.77 6.51
C TYR A 40 10.73 14.02 5.86
N GLU A 41 10.27 12.93 6.47
CA GLU A 41 9.15 12.17 5.92
C GLU A 41 7.84 13.01 5.89
N LYS A 42 7.65 13.87 6.89
CA LYS A 42 6.51 14.81 6.96
C LYS A 42 6.54 15.82 5.82
N ASP A 43 7.72 16.29 5.40
CA ASP A 43 7.85 17.18 4.24
C ASP A 43 7.47 16.48 2.93
N LEU A 44 8.01 15.28 2.67
CA LEU A 44 7.63 14.47 1.51
C LEU A 44 6.11 14.22 1.48
N THR A 45 5.54 13.94 2.64
CA THR A 45 4.11 13.67 2.75
C THR A 45 3.26 14.93 2.51
N ARG A 46 3.69 16.10 3.00
CA ARG A 46 3.03 17.40 2.75
C ARG A 46 3.01 17.71 1.26
N ARG A 47 4.15 17.59 0.57
CA ARG A 47 4.28 17.82 -0.88
C ARG A 47 3.36 16.88 -1.66
N THR A 48 3.36 15.60 -1.30
CA THR A 48 2.54 14.59 -1.96
C THR A 48 1.05 14.85 -1.76
N ILE A 49 0.59 15.15 -0.54
CA ILE A 49 -0.83 15.47 -0.28
C ILE A 49 -1.25 16.70 -1.08
N LYS A 50 -0.44 17.77 -1.05
CA LYS A 50 -0.73 19.01 -1.80
C LYS A 50 -1.00 18.70 -3.27
N ARG A 51 -0.06 18.02 -3.93
CA ARG A 51 -0.16 17.71 -5.37
C ARG A 51 -1.26 16.70 -5.68
N LEU A 52 -1.44 15.65 -4.88
CA LEU A 52 -2.53 14.69 -5.10
C LEU A 52 -3.91 15.36 -5.01
N ASN A 53 -4.08 16.34 -4.13
CA ASN A 53 -5.33 17.07 -3.97
C ASN A 53 -5.66 17.99 -5.17
N GLU A 54 -4.66 18.33 -5.99
CA GLU A 54 -4.83 19.10 -7.23
C GLU A 54 -5.23 18.21 -8.42
N ILE A 55 -5.01 16.88 -8.34
CA ILE A 55 -5.34 15.95 -9.42
C ILE A 55 -6.85 15.65 -9.39
N LYS A 56 -7.55 16.03 -10.45
CA LYS A 56 -8.98 15.73 -10.62
C LYS A 56 -9.24 14.22 -10.52
N ASP A 57 -10.34 13.86 -9.83
CA ASP A 57 -10.80 12.48 -9.65
C ASP A 57 -9.85 11.61 -8.79
N VAL A 58 -8.96 12.24 -8.01
CA VAL A 58 -8.24 11.64 -6.88
C VAL A 58 -8.94 12.05 -5.59
N GLU A 59 -9.09 11.12 -4.66
CA GLU A 59 -9.66 11.38 -3.35
C GLU A 59 -8.70 10.88 -2.27
N LEU A 60 -8.42 11.74 -1.31
CA LEU A 60 -7.53 11.47 -0.18
C LEU A 60 -8.35 11.17 1.08
N PHE A 61 -7.81 10.32 1.95
CA PHE A 61 -8.45 9.91 3.21
C PHE A 61 -7.60 10.27 4.42
N GLY A 62 -8.27 10.61 5.53
CA GLY A 62 -7.63 10.99 6.79
C GLY A 62 -7.42 12.50 6.94
N VAL A 63 -6.37 12.89 7.65
CA VAL A 63 -6.02 14.31 7.87
C VAL A 63 -5.27 14.84 6.66
N ILE A 64 -5.96 15.59 5.81
CA ILE A 64 -5.45 16.14 4.54
C ILE A 64 -5.28 17.65 4.56
N ASP A 65 -5.89 18.34 5.53
CA ASP A 65 -5.70 19.77 5.74
C ASP A 65 -4.30 20.02 6.31
N LEU A 66 -3.43 20.58 5.46
CA LEU A 66 -2.03 20.85 5.77
C LEU A 66 -1.85 21.91 6.87
N ASN A 67 -2.88 22.73 7.11
CA ASN A 67 -2.86 23.80 8.13
C ASN A 67 -3.47 23.33 9.47
N SER A 68 -4.03 22.12 9.52
CA SER A 68 -4.62 21.59 10.74
C SER A 68 -3.56 21.23 11.78
N SER A 69 -3.80 21.54 13.05
CA SER A 69 -2.97 21.05 14.15
C SER A 69 -2.87 19.52 14.20
N LYS A 70 -3.87 18.82 13.66
CA LYS A 70 -3.88 17.35 13.55
C LYS A 70 -2.88 16.82 12.52
N PHE A 71 -2.48 17.64 11.55
CA PHE A 71 -1.48 17.24 10.55
C PHE A 71 -0.13 16.95 11.20
N ASN A 72 0.17 17.55 12.35
CA ASN A 72 1.43 17.27 13.02
C ASN A 72 1.49 15.88 13.67
N ASN A 73 0.34 15.24 13.92
CA ASN A 73 0.26 13.94 14.60
C ASN A 73 -0.02 12.77 13.65
N ARG A 74 0.07 12.98 12.33
CA ARG A 74 -0.14 11.92 11.35
C ARG A 74 1.19 11.28 10.97
N GLY A 75 1.17 9.98 10.68
CA GLY A 75 2.32 9.31 10.08
C GLY A 75 2.49 9.65 8.59
N SER A 76 3.63 9.23 8.04
CA SER A 76 4.09 9.45 6.65
C SER A 76 3.40 8.54 5.63
N ILE A 77 2.10 8.32 5.81
CA ILE A 77 1.28 7.38 5.06
C ILE A 77 0.10 8.14 4.45
N ILE A 78 -0.16 7.92 3.17
CA ILE A 78 -1.29 8.52 2.44
C ILE A 78 -2.16 7.42 1.88
N SER A 79 -3.42 7.38 2.30
CA SER A 79 -4.45 6.55 1.72
C SER A 79 -5.27 7.36 0.73
N PHE A 80 -5.48 6.81 -0.47
CA PHE A 80 -6.17 7.51 -1.55
C PHE A 80 -6.94 6.57 -2.47
N SER A 81 -7.87 7.11 -3.24
CA SER A 81 -8.58 6.41 -4.32
C SER A 81 -8.45 7.18 -5.63
N LEU A 82 -8.46 6.44 -6.74
CA LEU A 82 -8.54 6.99 -8.09
C LEU A 82 -9.94 6.69 -8.63
N LYS A 83 -10.83 7.68 -8.73
CA LYS A 83 -12.25 7.45 -9.05
C LYS A 83 -12.52 6.83 -10.43
N LYS A 84 -11.50 6.77 -11.30
CA LYS A 84 -11.57 6.17 -12.64
C LYS A 84 -10.87 4.82 -12.76
N VAL A 85 -10.02 4.45 -11.81
CA VAL A 85 -9.13 3.28 -11.91
C VAL A 85 -9.26 2.42 -10.65
N PRO A 86 -9.74 1.17 -10.76
CA PRO A 86 -9.84 0.25 -9.62
C PRO A 86 -8.49 0.10 -8.92
N HIS A 87 -8.49 0.02 -7.58
CA HIS A 87 -7.27 0.07 -6.76
C HIS A 87 -6.24 -1.02 -7.14
N ASN A 88 -6.70 -2.23 -7.46
CA ASN A 88 -5.82 -3.33 -7.83
C ASN A 88 -5.17 -3.14 -9.21
N LEU A 89 -5.90 -2.55 -10.16
CA LEU A 89 -5.37 -2.17 -11.47
C LEU A 89 -4.39 -1.00 -11.33
N ALA A 90 -4.75 0.03 -10.57
CA ALA A 90 -3.89 1.19 -10.34
C ALA A 90 -2.55 0.80 -9.71
N ALA A 91 -2.57 -0.07 -8.68
CA ALA A 91 -1.35 -0.55 -8.05
C ALA A 91 -0.43 -1.30 -9.03
N LYS A 92 -0.99 -2.12 -9.91
CA LYS A 92 -0.21 -2.80 -10.95
C LYS A 92 0.37 -1.82 -11.97
N GLU A 93 -0.43 -0.86 -12.43
CA GLU A 93 0.04 0.12 -13.40
C GLU A 93 1.13 1.03 -12.82
N LEU A 94 1.04 1.38 -11.54
CA LEU A 94 2.10 2.12 -10.83
C LEU A 94 3.40 1.31 -10.75
N ALA A 95 3.31 0.02 -10.44
CA ALA A 95 4.47 -0.87 -10.41
C ALA A 95 5.10 -1.02 -11.81
N GLU A 96 4.29 -1.16 -12.86
CA GLU A 96 4.81 -1.48 -14.20
C GLU A 96 5.25 -0.28 -15.02
N PHE A 97 4.64 0.89 -14.83
CA PHE A 97 4.99 2.10 -15.57
C PHE A 97 5.96 3.00 -14.81
N GLY A 98 5.87 3.03 -13.48
CA GLY A 98 6.71 3.89 -12.65
C GLY A 98 7.74 3.13 -11.82
N GLY A 99 7.71 1.80 -11.77
CA GLY A 99 8.54 1.03 -10.83
C GLY A 99 8.13 1.24 -9.36
N ILE A 100 6.89 1.70 -9.11
CA ILE A 100 6.46 2.16 -7.79
C ILE A 100 5.77 1.02 -7.03
N GLY A 101 6.34 0.64 -5.89
CA GLY A 101 5.74 -0.33 -4.97
C GLY A 101 4.76 0.32 -4.00
N ILE A 102 3.45 0.13 -4.21
CA ILE A 102 2.42 0.57 -3.25
C ILE A 102 1.58 -0.60 -2.72
N ARG A 103 0.83 -0.36 -1.64
CA ARG A 103 -0.17 -1.31 -1.13
C ARG A 103 -1.55 -0.93 -1.66
N ASN A 104 -2.38 -1.94 -1.92
CA ASN A 104 -3.80 -1.76 -2.21
C ASN A 104 -4.67 -2.74 -1.41
N GLY A 105 -5.91 -2.36 -1.12
CA GLY A 105 -6.87 -3.17 -0.36
C GLY A 105 -7.32 -2.48 0.94
N CYS A 106 -7.63 -3.29 1.96
CA CYS A 106 -8.13 -2.83 3.26
C CYS A 106 -7.05 -2.69 4.36
N PHE A 107 -5.76 -2.94 4.05
CA PHE A 107 -4.61 -2.74 4.95
C PHE A 107 -4.72 -3.42 6.34
N CYS A 108 -5.37 -4.58 6.43
CA CYS A 108 -5.71 -5.24 7.71
C CYS A 108 -6.69 -4.44 8.61
N ALA A 109 -7.17 -3.29 8.16
CA ALA A 109 -8.13 -2.41 8.84
C ALA A 109 -9.52 -2.51 8.20
N HIS A 110 -9.99 -3.74 7.92
CA HIS A 110 -11.22 -4.01 7.15
C HIS A 110 -12.44 -3.28 7.70
N ILE A 111 -12.62 -3.24 9.02
CA ILE A 111 -13.76 -2.58 9.67
C ILE A 111 -13.71 -1.06 9.42
N LEU A 112 -12.56 -0.45 9.67
CA LEU A 112 -12.35 0.99 9.49
C LEU A 112 -12.57 1.40 8.02
N ILE A 113 -12.00 0.64 7.08
CA ILE A 113 -12.14 0.92 5.65
C ILE A 113 -13.60 0.77 5.20
N GLN A 114 -14.32 -0.25 5.65
CA GLN A 114 -15.75 -0.39 5.34
C GLN A 114 -16.59 0.77 5.86
N GLN A 115 -16.28 1.28 7.05
CA GLN A 115 -16.94 2.44 7.64
C GLN A 115 -16.63 3.72 6.86
N ILE A 116 -15.36 4.01 6.59
CA ILE A 116 -14.93 5.21 5.85
C ILE A 116 -15.53 5.25 4.44
N LEU A 117 -15.62 4.10 3.78
CA LEU A 117 -16.15 3.99 2.42
C LEU A 117 -17.68 3.94 2.36
N ASN A 118 -18.38 4.05 3.50
CA ASN A 118 -19.84 3.99 3.60
C ASN A 118 -20.44 2.78 2.86
N ILE A 119 -19.76 1.64 2.92
CA ILE A 119 -20.22 0.42 2.28
C ILE A 119 -21.41 -0.07 3.07
N GLN A 120 -22.62 0.21 2.56
CA GLN A 120 -23.86 -0.21 3.21
C GLN A 120 -23.80 -1.71 3.55
N LYS A 121 -24.26 -2.07 4.75
CA LYS A 121 -24.26 -3.44 5.31
C LYS A 121 -24.82 -4.51 4.35
N ILE A 122 -25.70 -4.12 3.43
CA ILE A 122 -26.26 -4.99 2.39
C ILE A 122 -25.21 -5.42 1.34
N ARG A 123 -24.26 -4.55 0.96
CA ARG A 123 -23.15 -4.91 0.05
C ARG A 123 -22.11 -5.79 0.74
N SER A 124 -21.86 -5.60 2.04
CA SER A 124 -20.94 -6.46 2.79
C SER A 124 -21.45 -7.89 2.95
N LEU A 125 -22.78 -8.08 3.09
CA LEU A 125 -23.37 -9.42 3.14
C LEU A 125 -23.20 -10.18 1.82
N GLY A 126 -23.48 -9.53 0.68
CA GLY A 126 -23.30 -10.12 -0.65
C GLY A 126 -21.82 -10.44 -0.95
N ALA A 127 -20.90 -9.55 -0.56
CA ALA A 127 -19.46 -9.78 -0.71
C ALA A 127 -18.94 -10.92 0.19
N GLN A 128 -19.41 -11.02 1.44
CA GLN A 128 -19.05 -12.12 2.34
C GLN A 128 -19.60 -13.46 1.83
N MET A 129 -20.87 -13.51 1.43
CA MET A 129 -21.48 -14.73 0.89
C MET A 129 -20.79 -15.22 -0.39
N THR A 130 -20.49 -14.31 -1.32
CA THR A 130 -19.78 -14.67 -2.56
C THR A 130 -18.32 -15.08 -2.29
N SER A 131 -17.65 -14.51 -1.28
CA SER A 131 -16.30 -14.90 -0.88
C SER A 131 -16.19 -16.30 -0.26
N ILE A 132 -17.28 -16.82 0.30
CA ILE A 132 -17.35 -18.21 0.78
C ILE A 132 -17.48 -19.17 -0.41
N ILE A 133 -18.18 -18.78 -1.47
CA ILE A 133 -18.50 -19.65 -2.62
C ILE A 133 -17.37 -19.65 -3.66
N ILE A 134 -16.73 -18.50 -3.94
CA ILE A 134 -15.64 -18.36 -4.91
C ILE A 134 -14.54 -17.45 -4.33
N PRO A 135 -13.74 -17.92 -3.37
CA PRO A 135 -12.87 -17.08 -2.55
C PRO A 135 -11.81 -16.30 -3.34
N GLU A 136 -11.28 -16.87 -4.42
CA GLU A 136 -10.16 -16.27 -5.15
C GLU A 136 -10.60 -15.10 -6.05
N LYS A 137 -11.68 -15.28 -6.82
CA LYS A 137 -12.20 -14.25 -7.74
C LYS A 137 -12.87 -13.08 -7.02
N THR A 138 -13.55 -13.35 -5.91
CA THR A 138 -14.29 -12.33 -5.15
C THR A 138 -13.36 -11.44 -4.33
N ARG A 139 -12.22 -11.97 -3.85
CA ARG A 139 -11.17 -11.15 -3.20
C ARG A 139 -10.69 -10.02 -4.09
N MET A 140 -10.59 -10.24 -5.40
CA MET A 140 -10.18 -9.20 -6.35
C MET A 140 -11.21 -8.08 -6.53
N LEU A 141 -12.48 -8.36 -6.24
CA LEU A 141 -13.58 -7.39 -6.30
C LEU A 141 -13.84 -6.69 -4.97
N LEU A 142 -13.15 -7.10 -3.90
CA LEU A 142 -13.37 -6.52 -2.58
C LEU A 142 -13.04 -5.02 -2.60
N PRO A 143 -13.72 -4.25 -1.74
CA PRO A 143 -13.44 -2.85 -1.59
C PRO A 143 -12.01 -2.62 -1.07
N GLY A 144 -11.39 -1.56 -1.54
CA GLY A 144 -10.03 -1.22 -1.16
C GLY A 144 -9.60 0.16 -1.61
N LEU A 145 -8.53 0.62 -0.99
CA LEU A 145 -7.86 1.87 -1.31
C LEU A 145 -6.44 1.60 -1.81
N LEU A 146 -5.78 2.65 -2.29
CA LEU A 146 -4.34 2.70 -2.49
C LEU A 146 -3.69 3.32 -1.26
N ARG A 147 -2.47 2.87 -0.94
CA ARG A 147 -1.66 3.43 0.13
C ARG A 147 -0.21 3.54 -0.28
N VAL A 148 0.33 4.75 -0.20
CA VAL A 148 1.77 5.03 -0.25
C VAL A 148 2.26 5.33 1.16
N SER A 149 3.50 4.93 1.45
CA SER A 149 4.17 5.13 2.73
C SER A 149 5.59 5.59 2.41
N PHE A 150 6.01 6.69 3.03
CA PHE A 150 7.37 7.19 2.90
C PHE A 150 8.22 6.74 4.09
N GLY A 151 9.47 6.41 3.81
CA GLY A 151 10.51 6.13 4.80
C GLY A 151 11.78 6.93 4.52
N ILE A 152 12.82 6.65 5.30
CA ILE A 152 14.14 7.28 5.19
C ILE A 152 14.82 7.08 3.83
N GLU A 153 14.40 6.05 3.09
CA GLU A 153 14.93 5.71 1.77
C GLU A 153 14.34 6.55 0.63
N ASN A 154 13.25 7.29 0.90
CA ASN A 154 12.55 8.03 -0.14
C ASN A 154 13.07 9.45 -0.29
N ASP A 155 12.90 10.02 -1.48
CA ASP A 155 13.26 11.41 -1.77
C ASP A 155 12.20 12.15 -2.60
N GLU A 156 12.52 13.41 -2.96
CA GLU A 156 11.64 14.24 -3.78
C GLU A 156 11.43 13.68 -5.19
N THR A 157 12.41 12.94 -5.72
CA THR A 157 12.34 12.29 -7.03
C THR A 157 11.31 11.17 -7.03
N ASP A 158 11.25 10.39 -5.93
CA ASP A 158 10.22 9.36 -5.74
C ASP A 158 8.82 9.97 -5.71
N VAL A 159 8.66 11.09 -5.00
CA VAL A 159 7.38 11.82 -4.92
C VAL A 159 6.96 12.30 -6.32
N GLU A 160 7.87 12.92 -7.07
CA GLU A 160 7.54 13.42 -8.41
C GLU A 160 7.24 12.26 -9.39
N THR A 161 8.01 11.17 -9.33
CA THR A 161 7.78 9.96 -10.14
C THR A 161 6.40 9.36 -9.84
N LEU A 162 6.02 9.30 -8.57
CA LEU A 162 4.69 8.86 -8.15
C LEU A 162 3.58 9.73 -8.76
N LEU A 163 3.68 11.05 -8.58
CA LEU A 163 2.67 12.00 -9.04
C LEU A 163 2.51 11.97 -10.57
N GLN A 164 3.62 12.02 -11.31
CA GLN A 164 3.61 11.96 -12.78
C GLN A 164 3.03 10.64 -13.30
N THR A 165 3.36 9.52 -12.64
CA THR A 165 2.81 8.22 -13.02
C THR A 165 1.31 8.16 -12.76
N ILE A 166 0.82 8.68 -11.62
CA ILE A 166 -0.61 8.78 -11.32
C ILE A 166 -1.33 9.63 -12.37
N GLU A 167 -0.81 10.81 -12.72
CA GLU A 167 -1.42 11.66 -13.75
C GLU A 167 -1.51 10.94 -15.10
N THR A 168 -0.44 10.22 -15.48
CA THR A 168 -0.40 9.43 -16.72
C THR A 168 -1.45 8.32 -16.70
N ILE A 169 -1.58 7.60 -15.58
CA ILE A 169 -2.60 6.57 -15.35
C ILE A 169 -4.02 7.14 -15.45
N MET A 170 -4.24 8.34 -14.91
CA MET A 170 -5.54 9.01 -14.90
C MET A 170 -5.97 9.55 -16.27
N LYS A 171 -5.01 9.84 -17.17
CA LYS A 171 -5.28 10.26 -18.56
C LYS A 171 -5.66 9.11 -19.49
N LYS A 172 -5.35 7.86 -19.14
CA LYS A 172 -5.67 6.69 -19.98
C LYS A 172 -7.18 6.47 -20.10
N PRO A 173 -7.71 6.14 -21.29
CA PRO A 173 -9.12 5.83 -21.45
C PRO A 173 -9.48 4.58 -20.64
N ARG A 174 -10.62 4.65 -19.93
CA ARG A 174 -11.13 3.56 -19.09
C ARG A 174 -12.52 3.14 -19.55
N SER A 175 -12.78 1.84 -19.53
CA SER A 175 -14.12 1.28 -19.74
C SER A 175 -15.09 1.79 -18.67
N GLN A 176 -16.39 1.82 -18.99
CA GLN A 176 -17.42 2.26 -18.03
C GLN A 176 -17.47 1.35 -16.80
N ILE A 177 -17.23 0.06 -16.97
CA ILE A 177 -17.16 -0.91 -15.87
C ILE A 177 -16.02 -0.56 -14.90
N ASN A 178 -14.82 -0.26 -15.40
CA ASN A 178 -13.70 0.11 -14.54
C ASN A 178 -13.97 1.42 -13.78
N LYS A 179 -14.59 2.41 -14.43
CA LYS A 179 -14.99 3.66 -13.77
C LYS A 179 -16.00 3.40 -12.66
N LEU A 180 -17.01 2.57 -12.90
CA LEU A 180 -18.03 2.21 -11.91
C LEU A 180 -17.43 1.46 -10.72
N LEU A 181 -16.55 0.49 -10.97
CA LEU A 181 -15.87 -0.27 -9.92
C LEU A 181 -14.98 0.65 -9.08
N ALA A 182 -14.20 1.51 -9.72
CA ALA A 182 -13.36 2.50 -9.05
C ALA A 182 -14.16 3.48 -8.20
N TYR A 183 -15.27 4.02 -8.74
CA TYR A 183 -16.16 4.93 -8.02
C TYR A 183 -16.78 4.28 -6.77
N THR A 184 -17.02 2.96 -6.83
CA THR A 184 -17.54 2.17 -5.71
C THR A 184 -16.45 1.49 -4.88
N TYR A 185 -15.20 1.91 -5.05
CA TYR A 185 -13.99 1.43 -4.37
C TYR A 185 -13.66 -0.05 -4.53
N ASN A 186 -14.28 -0.73 -5.50
CA ASN A 186 -14.06 -2.15 -5.74
C ASN A 186 -12.90 -2.35 -6.72
N GLY A 187 -12.16 -3.45 -6.53
CA GLY A 187 -11.19 -3.89 -7.52
C GLY A 187 -11.85 -4.42 -8.79
N THR A 188 -11.06 -4.65 -9.83
CA THR A 188 -11.50 -5.28 -11.08
C THR A 188 -11.08 -6.74 -11.16
N LEU A 189 -11.93 -7.58 -11.77
CA LEU A 189 -11.60 -8.96 -12.13
C LEU A 189 -10.58 -9.04 -13.26
N PHE A 190 -10.53 -8.00 -14.11
CA PHE A 190 -9.73 -7.98 -15.32
C PHE A 190 -8.51 -7.11 -15.13
N VAL A 191 -7.48 -7.69 -14.52
CA VAL A 191 -6.16 -7.11 -14.46
C VAL A 191 -5.33 -7.70 -15.61
N PRO A 192 -4.99 -6.92 -16.66
CA PRO A 192 -4.40 -7.46 -17.87
C PRO A 192 -2.99 -8.00 -17.60
N LYS A 193 -2.67 -9.19 -18.12
CA LYS A 193 -1.28 -9.67 -18.11
C LYS A 193 -0.43 -8.74 -18.99
N THR A 194 0.79 -8.46 -18.54
CA THR A 194 1.70 -7.55 -19.25
C THR A 194 3.04 -8.22 -19.50
N LYS A 195 3.74 -7.72 -20.52
CA LYS A 195 5.11 -8.18 -20.83
C LYS A 195 6.06 -7.98 -19.65
N THR A 196 5.85 -6.92 -18.86
CA THR A 196 6.62 -6.67 -17.63
C THR A 196 6.41 -7.79 -16.62
N GLU A 197 5.15 -8.15 -16.35
CA GLU A 197 4.83 -9.27 -15.44
C GLU A 197 5.44 -10.59 -15.91
N GLU A 198 5.36 -10.90 -17.22
CA GLU A 198 5.94 -12.11 -17.79
C GLU A 198 7.46 -12.16 -17.63
N LYS A 199 8.15 -11.04 -17.90
CA LYS A 199 9.59 -10.91 -17.67
C LYS A 199 9.96 -11.09 -16.20
N MET A 200 9.22 -10.45 -15.29
CA MET A 200 9.46 -10.54 -13.85
C MET A 200 9.28 -11.99 -13.36
N LYS A 201 8.21 -12.66 -13.78
CA LYS A 201 7.97 -14.09 -13.47
C LYS A 201 9.07 -14.98 -14.04
N GLY A 202 9.52 -14.71 -15.26
CA GLY A 202 10.63 -15.43 -15.88
C GLY A 202 11.92 -15.29 -15.07
N PHE A 203 12.26 -14.06 -14.66
CA PHE A 203 13.42 -13.78 -13.82
C PHE A 203 13.34 -14.48 -12.46
N VAL A 204 12.22 -14.34 -11.74
CA VAL A 204 12.02 -14.99 -10.44
C VAL A 204 12.14 -16.50 -10.57
N ASN A 205 11.50 -17.11 -11.57
CA ASN A 205 11.61 -18.56 -11.80
C ASN A 205 13.05 -19.00 -12.10
N LEU A 206 13.80 -18.22 -12.88
CA LEU A 206 15.19 -18.50 -13.20
C LEU A 206 16.08 -18.43 -11.95
N ILE A 207 15.93 -17.40 -11.12
CA ILE A 207 16.68 -17.24 -9.87
C ILE A 207 16.29 -18.33 -8.88
N SER A 208 15.00 -18.61 -8.69
CA SER A 208 14.54 -19.68 -7.82
C SER A 208 15.10 -21.04 -8.24
N ARG A 209 15.13 -21.36 -9.53
CA ARG A 209 15.79 -22.58 -10.01
C ARG A 209 17.29 -22.57 -9.71
N LYS A 210 17.99 -21.46 -9.96
CA LYS A 210 19.43 -21.37 -9.67
C LYS A 210 19.74 -21.58 -8.18
N VAL A 211 18.92 -21.02 -7.28
CA VAL A 211 19.12 -21.10 -5.83
C VAL A 211 18.70 -22.46 -5.27
N TYR A 212 17.56 -23.01 -5.72
CA TYR A 212 16.96 -24.19 -5.11
C TYR A 212 17.14 -25.49 -5.91
N SER A 213 17.56 -25.44 -7.17
CA SER A 213 17.80 -26.63 -8.02
C SER A 213 19.26 -27.09 -8.05
N ASN A 214 20.17 -26.43 -7.32
CA ASN A 214 21.53 -26.91 -7.06
C ASN A 214 21.61 -27.82 -5.81
N LYS A 215 20.56 -28.63 -5.59
CA LYS A 215 20.59 -29.79 -4.69
C LYS A 215 20.41 -31.05 -5.50
#